data_AF-A0A930N5Q7-F1
#
_entry.id   AF-A0A930N5Q7-F1
#
_cell.length_a   1.000
_cell.length_b   1.000
_cell.length_c   1.000
_cell.angle_alpha   90.00
_cell.angle_beta   90.00
_cell.angle_gamma   90.00
#
_symmetry.space_group_name_H-M   'P 1'
#
loop_
_entity.id
_entity.type
_entity.pdbx_description
1 polymer ?
#
loop_
_entity_poly.entity_id
_entity_poly.type
_entity_poly.pdbx_seq_one_letter_code
_entity_poly.pdbx_strand_id
1 'polypeptide(L)' 'LRPRMIIEYKAPTIPLTQKVFEQVSVYNLLLHVDYLIISNGIDTYICKMDYDNQTYTFLEAIPDYQDI' A
#
# COMPACT_ATOMS: atom_id res chain seq x y z
N LEU A 1 -3.53 15.33 -12.91
CA LEU A 1 -3.88 14.59 -11.67
C LEU A 1 -2.94 13.40 -11.59
N ARG A 2 -2.21 13.23 -10.48
CA ARG A 2 -1.36 12.06 -10.25
C ARG A 2 -1.96 11.24 -9.11
N PRO A 3 -2.07 9.91 -9.23
CA PRO A 3 -2.53 9.08 -8.13
C PRO A 3 -1.52 9.16 -6.98
N ARG A 4 -2.01 9.34 -5.75
CA ARG A 4 -1.18 9.39 -4.53
C ARG A 4 -1.23 8.09 -3.73
N MET A 5 -2.28 7.29 -3.93
CA MET A 5 -2.55 6.11 -3.11
C MET A 5 -3.25 5.02 -3.91
N ILE A 6 -2.90 3.76 -3.62
CA ILE A 6 -3.61 2.55 -4.05
C ILE A 6 -4.13 1.86 -2.79
N ILE A 7 -5.40 1.47 -2.81
CA ILE A 7 -6.01 0.72 -1.72
C ILE A 7 -6.57 -0.58 -2.29
N GLU A 8 -6.04 -1.71 -1.86
CA GLU A 8 -6.48 -3.05 -2.26
C GLU A 8 -7.24 -3.71 -1.11
N TYR A 9 -8.45 -4.19 -1.40
CA TYR A 9 -9.25 -4.94 -0.45
C TYR A 9 -9.29 -6.43 -0.82
N LYS A 10 -9.13 -7.29 0.19
CA LYS A 10 -9.29 -8.74 0.09
C LYS A 10 -10.43 -9.21 0.98
N ALA A 11 -10.91 -10.44 0.71
CA ALA A 11 -11.88 -11.06 1.60
C ALA A 11 -11.26 -11.32 2.98
N PRO A 12 -12.04 -11.24 4.09
CA PRO A 12 -11.53 -11.44 5.45
C PRO A 12 -10.86 -12.79 5.70
N THR A 13 -11.20 -13.81 4.91
CA THR A 13 -10.61 -15.15 4.98
C THR A 13 -9.24 -15.26 4.31
N ILE A 14 -8.80 -14.22 3.60
CA ILE A 14 -7.50 -14.21 2.90
C ILE A 14 -6.45 -13.56 3.81
N PRO A 15 -5.41 -14.30 4.23
CA PRO A 15 -4.32 -13.73 5.01
C PRO A 15 -3.49 -12.78 4.15
N LEU A 16 -3.21 -11.59 4.68
CA LEU A 16 -2.38 -10.58 4.05
C LEU A 16 -0.89 -10.95 4.20
N THR A 17 -0.44 -11.85 3.34
CA THR A 17 0.96 -12.31 3.32
C THR A 17 1.83 -11.41 2.44
N GLN A 18 3.16 -11.50 2.59
CA GLN A 18 4.14 -10.80 1.74
C GLN A 18 3.85 -10.99 0.23
N LYS A 19 3.38 -12.17 -0.18
CA LYS A 19 3.00 -12.46 -1.56
C LYS A 19 1.84 -11.57 -2.07
N VAL A 20 0.91 -11.21 -1.20
CA VAL A 20 -0.18 -10.27 -1.55
C VAL A 20 0.40 -8.87 -1.77
N PHE A 21 1.38 -8.45 -0.98
CA PHE A 21 2.08 -7.18 -1.20
C PHE A 21 2.86 -7.17 -2.51
N GLU A 22 3.59 -8.24 -2.81
CA GLU A 22 4.33 -8.38 -4.07
C GLU A 22 3.40 -8.35 -5.29
N GLN A 23 2.19 -8.94 -5.19
CA GLN A 23 1.22 -8.87 -6.27
C GLN A 23 0.72 -7.44 -6.51
N VAL A 24 0.53 -6.66 -5.44
CA VAL A 24 -0.01 -5.31 -5.53
C VAL A 24 1.08 -4.29 -5.92
N SER A 25 2.33 -4.50 -5.49
CA SER A 25 3.45 -3.62 -5.81
C SER A 25 3.78 -3.57 -7.31
N VAL A 26 3.44 -4.62 -8.06
CA VAL A 26 3.54 -4.65 -9.54
C VAL A 26 2.70 -3.57 -10.19
N TYR A 27 1.49 -3.28 -9.68
CA TYR A 27 0.67 -2.16 -10.18
C TYR A 27 1.31 -0.81 -9.86
N ASN A 28 2.03 -0.74 -8.74
CA ASN A 28 2.66 0.48 -8.30
C ASN A 28 3.90 0.85 -9.14
N LEU A 29 4.43 -0.08 -9.93
CA LEU A 29 5.51 0.17 -10.89
C LEU A 29 5.08 1.11 -12.04
N LEU A 30 3.78 1.15 -12.37
CA LEU A 30 3.25 1.98 -13.44
C LEU A 30 2.74 3.33 -12.91
N LEU A 31 2.06 3.30 -11.77
CA LEU A 31 1.37 4.48 -11.22
C LEU A 31 2.26 5.34 -10.32
N HIS A 32 3.35 4.79 -9.76
CA HIS A 32 4.27 5.48 -8.85
C HIS A 32 3.55 6.24 -7.72
N VAL A 33 2.69 5.53 -6.99
CA VAL A 33 1.97 6.11 -5.84
C VAL A 33 2.80 6.06 -4.57
N ASP A 34 2.70 7.12 -3.78
CA ASP A 34 3.44 7.25 -2.52
C ASP A 34 2.98 6.25 -1.46
N TYR A 35 1.69 5.89 -1.49
CA TYR A 35 1.07 5.05 -0.46
C TYR A 35 0.37 3.82 -1.04
N LEU A 36 0.68 2.66 -0.46
CA LEU A 36 0.03 1.39 -0.75
C LEU A 36 -0.69 0.90 0.50
N ILE A 37 -1.99 0.68 0.41
CA ILE A 37 -2.80 0.17 1.52
C ILE A 37 -3.40 -1.17 1.11
N ILE A 38 -3.28 -2.17 1.98
CA ILE A 38 -3.90 -3.48 1.79
C ILE A 38 -4.69 -3.83 3.05
N SER A 39 -5.97 -4.18 2.88
CA SER A 39 -6.83 -4.58 3.99
C SER A 39 -7.66 -5.81 3.63
N ASN A 40 -7.87 -6.69 4.61
CA ASN A 40 -8.88 -7.75 4.53
C ASN A 40 -10.06 -7.49 5.49
N GLY A 41 -10.12 -6.28 6.09
CA GLY A 41 -11.13 -5.89 7.07
C GLY A 41 -10.84 -6.33 8.50
N ILE A 42 -9.86 -7.21 8.73
CA ILE A 42 -9.37 -7.60 10.06
C ILE A 42 -7.98 -6.99 10.26
N ASP A 43 -7.08 -7.30 9.33
CA ASP A 43 -5.74 -6.76 9.25
C ASP A 43 -5.72 -5.67 8.18
N THR A 44 -5.01 -4.58 8.49
CA THR A 44 -4.75 -3.50 7.53
C THR A 44 -3.29 -3.13 7.62
N TYR A 45 -2.64 -3.07 6.47
CA TYR A 45 -1.26 -2.64 6.35
C TYR A 45 -1.17 -1.43 5.45
N ILE A 46 -0.39 -0.46 5.90
CA ILE A 46 -0.20 0.82 5.24
C ILE A 46 1.29 0.92 4.97
N CYS A 47 1.66 1.09 3.71
CA CYS A 47 3.05 1.18 3.28
C CYS A 47 3.29 2.52 2.59
N LYS A 48 4.35 3.21 2.98
CA LYS A 48 4.92 4.32 2.21
C LYS A 48 6.05 3.78 1.34
N MET A 49 5.99 4.06 0.05
CA MET A 49 7.03 3.64 -0.89
C MET A 49 8.23 4.56 -0.78
N ASP A 50 9.42 3.97 -0.81
CA ASP A 50 10.69 4.65 -0.98
C ASP A 50 11.30 4.20 -2.30
N TYR A 51 11.07 4.99 -3.34
CA TYR A 51 11.56 4.67 -4.68
C TYR A 51 13.06 4.92 -4.84
N ASP A 52 13.66 5.79 -4.04
CA ASP A 52 15.09 6.09 -4.08
C ASP A 52 15.90 4.90 -3.58
N ASN A 53 15.44 4.25 -2.51
CA ASN A 53 16.05 3.04 -1.96
C ASN A 53 15.42 1.73 -2.47
N GLN A 54 14.36 1.81 -3.29
CA GLN A 54 13.54 0.67 -3.72
C GLN A 54 13.00 -0.18 -2.55
N THR A 55 12.62 0.49 -1.46
CA THR A 55 12.07 -0.14 -0.27
C THR A 55 10.66 0.39 0.03
N TYR A 56 10.07 -0.09 1.12
CA TYR A 56 8.83 0.43 1.66
C TYR A 56 8.88 0.42 3.17
N THR A 57 8.20 1.38 3.80
CA THR A 57 8.09 1.50 5.25
C THR A 57 6.64 1.31 5.67
N PHE A 58 6.41 0.47 6.69
CA PHE A 58 5.08 0.33 7.27
C PHE A 58 4.73 1.53 8.14
N LEU A 59 3.53 2.05 7.96
CA LEU A 59 2.94 3.12 8.76
C LEU A 59 1.85 2.55 9.66
N GLU A 60 1.71 3.12 10.85
CA GLU A 60 0.66 2.75 11.81
C GLU A 60 -0.72 3.31 11.43
N ALA A 61 -0.75 4.42 10.68
CA ALA A 61 -1.97 5.11 10.30
C ALA A 61 -1.87 5.71 8.88
N ILE A 62 -3.04 5.98 8.29
CA ILE A 62 -3.12 6.67 7.01
C ILE A 62 -2.79 8.14 7.27
N PRO A 63 -1.85 8.75 6.52
CA PRO A 63 -1.53 10.15 6.69
C PRO A 63 -2.72 11.04 6.36
N ASP A 64 -2.80 12.19 7.02
CA ASP A 64 -3.80 13.20 6.69
C ASP A 64 -3.60 13.71 5.27
N TYR A 65 -4.69 14.08 4.60
CA TYR A 65 -4.62 14.59 3.22
C TYR A 65 -3.72 15.83 3.08
N GLN A 66 -3.55 16.60 4.15
CA GLN A 66 -2.67 17.77 4.19
C GLN A 66 -1.18 17.40 4.21
N ASP A 67 -0.84 16.17 4.62
CA ASP A 67 0.50 15.62 4.70
C ASP A 67 0.83 14.72 3.49
N ILE A 68 -0.07 14.64 2.50
CA ILE A 68 0.05 13.87 1.25
C ILE A 68 0.34 14.78 0.07
#